data_AF-A0A2K8Z1R0-F1
#
_entry.id   AF-A0A2K8Z1R0-F1
#
_cell.length_a   1.000
_cell.length_b   1.000
_cell.length_c   1.000
_cell.angle_alpha   90.00
_cell.angle_beta   90.00
_cell.angle_gamma   90.00
#
_symmetry.space_group_name_H-M   'P 1'
#
loop_
_entity.id
_entity.type
_entity.pdbx_description
1 polymer ?
#
loop_
_entity_poly.entity_id
_entity_poly.type
_entity_poly.pdbx_seq_one_letter_code
_entity_poly.pdbx_strand_id
1 'polypeptide(L)'
;MDRRQFVAKATTSLCLLPSLTLFENPAPAIKPPWLLELLKLNDQQLTTIRTTRITAPDNPALGGLKDGDDIPNPQSTADFIRRAACAIASPESQYYRSTELLEEVRMAVAYLLAVQHSDGTLDLPATNFHSTPDTGFIVKRLAPAYSLLADSKTPGLDSVLPTYKTFLLRAGEALTVGGIHTPNHRWVVSAALVRLHALWPDARYVARVEQWLSEHIDMDKDGQYNERSTLIYSPLTNRLLITIAKGLNKPYLLDYVRRNLLMTLYYIHPNGEVVSEASGRQDKALTGTMEGYWYAYRYMALHDKNGEMAEMSRNIEKTALAKAVYYLDYFLEDPSLWRELPDSKPLPTNYQKTFTNSGLVRIRRNNRDSTILSASPVFLTFHKGEAVLQGLRIAASFFGKGQFQTETIVQEGTSWILTQSLDGPYYQPYPTKAIPADGDWEKMPRANRKQSEVQHLKTRIILRETPGGMEAQIQMTGTTGVPVSMELIFRPGGTFAGVTKHPTRANAYLLSDSGTYTVKGDTITFRPGKALHKAVQLRGALPAMDAPTVYLTGFTPFEHTLKLS
;
A
#
# COMPACT_ATOMS: atom_id res chain seq x y z
N MET A 1 -26.40 36.08 -50.46
CA MET A 1 -27.31 37.22 -50.20
C MET A 1 -28.46 36.64 -49.39
N ASP A 2 -28.90 37.11 -48.23
CA ASP A 2 -28.68 38.35 -47.48
C ASP A 2 -29.13 38.08 -46.03
N ARG A 3 -28.24 38.19 -45.03
CA ARG A 3 -28.27 39.15 -43.91
C ARG A 3 -29.56 39.97 -43.68
N ARG A 4 -30.09 39.82 -42.45
CA ARG A 4 -30.82 40.79 -41.59
C ARG A 4 -32.29 41.09 -41.93
N GLN A 5 -33.19 40.64 -41.04
CA GLN A 5 -33.99 41.46 -40.11
C GLN A 5 -35.32 40.74 -39.79
N PHE A 6 -35.51 40.37 -38.52
CA PHE A 6 -36.80 40.64 -37.89
C PHE A 6 -36.61 40.84 -36.38
N VAL A 7 -37.13 41.95 -35.89
CA VAL A 7 -37.01 42.47 -34.54
C VAL A 7 -38.33 42.23 -33.79
N ALA A 8 -38.20 41.91 -32.51
CA ALA A 8 -39.14 42.15 -31.40
C ALA A 8 -40.53 41.48 -31.44
N LYS A 9 -40.72 40.53 -30.51
CA LYS A 9 -41.59 40.66 -29.32
C LYS A 9 -41.91 39.27 -28.78
N ALA A 10 -41.28 38.86 -27.69
CA ALA A 10 -41.82 37.82 -26.81
C ALA A 10 -41.19 37.97 -25.42
N THR A 11 -41.93 38.68 -24.57
CA THR A 11 -42.24 38.35 -23.18
C THR A 11 -41.10 37.77 -22.32
N THR A 12 -40.59 38.63 -21.45
CA THR A 12 -39.83 38.33 -20.24
C THR A 12 -40.62 37.36 -19.34
N SER A 13 -40.41 36.06 -19.52
CA SER A 13 -40.73 35.06 -18.50
C SER A 13 -39.47 34.82 -17.69
N LEU A 14 -39.38 35.44 -16.51
CA LEU A 14 -38.45 35.01 -15.47
C LEU A 14 -38.78 33.55 -15.12
N CYS A 15 -38.04 32.60 -15.69
CA CYS A 15 -37.95 31.27 -15.13
C CYS A 15 -37.15 31.39 -13.83
N LEU A 16 -37.86 31.59 -12.72
CA LEU A 16 -37.39 31.21 -11.39
C LEU A 16 -37.16 29.70 -11.42
N LEU A 17 -35.96 29.29 -11.82
CA LEU A 17 -35.44 27.98 -11.47
C LEU A 17 -35.39 27.97 -9.94
N PRO A 18 -36.07 27.05 -9.25
CA PRO A 18 -35.72 26.79 -7.88
C PRO A 18 -34.30 26.25 -7.94
N SER A 19 -33.35 27.04 -7.49
CA SER A 19 -32.12 26.51 -6.92
C SER A 19 -32.57 25.52 -5.86
N LEU A 20 -32.63 24.24 -6.22
CA LEU A 20 -32.56 23.15 -5.28
C LEU A 20 -31.17 23.27 -4.65
N THR A 21 -31.04 24.20 -3.70
CA THR A 21 -30.14 24.03 -2.58
C THR A 21 -30.59 22.71 -1.97
N LEU A 22 -29.93 21.62 -2.37
CA LEU A 22 -29.89 20.41 -1.57
C LEU A 22 -29.51 20.90 -0.18
N PHE A 23 -30.49 20.94 0.72
CA PHE A 23 -30.25 21.19 2.12
C PHE A 23 -29.29 20.08 2.56
N GLU A 24 -28.00 20.39 2.62
CA GLU A 24 -27.07 19.60 3.39
C GLU A 24 -27.61 19.64 4.82
N ASN A 25 -28.16 18.51 5.28
CA ASN A 25 -28.57 18.36 6.66
C ASN A 25 -27.40 18.82 7.54
N PRO A 26 -27.62 19.67 8.56
CA PRO A 26 -26.55 20.16 9.40
C PRO A 26 -25.75 18.96 9.95
N ALA A 27 -24.43 19.13 10.04
CA ALA A 27 -23.57 18.09 10.57
C ALA A 27 -24.06 17.67 11.98
N PRO A 28 -23.90 16.38 12.36
CA PRO A 28 -24.32 15.92 13.67
C PRO A 28 -23.65 16.76 14.77
N ALA A 29 -24.45 17.25 15.71
CA ALA A 29 -23.93 18.04 16.83
C ALA A 29 -23.17 17.20 17.87
N ILE A 30 -23.32 15.87 17.82
CA ILE A 30 -22.78 14.92 18.80
C ILE A 30 -21.78 13.99 18.11
N LYS A 31 -20.58 13.85 18.71
CA LYS A 31 -19.55 12.92 18.22
C LYS A 31 -20.02 11.47 18.44
N PRO A 32 -19.93 10.60 17.42
CA PRO A 32 -20.32 9.20 17.56
C PRO A 32 -19.33 8.41 18.45
N PRO A 33 -19.75 7.27 19.04
CA PRO A 33 -18.92 6.52 19.98
C PRO A 33 -17.54 6.10 19.45
N TRP A 34 -17.44 5.72 18.18
CA TRP A 34 -16.16 5.37 17.55
C TRP A 34 -15.17 6.55 17.52
N LEU A 35 -15.67 7.79 17.39
CA LEU A 35 -14.84 8.99 17.36
C LEU A 35 -14.34 9.35 18.77
N LEU A 36 -15.16 9.12 19.79
CA LEU A 36 -14.77 9.25 21.20
C LEU A 36 -13.66 8.24 21.55
N GLU A 37 -13.77 7.01 21.05
CA GLU A 37 -12.72 6.00 21.23
C GLU A 37 -11.41 6.41 20.51
N LEU A 38 -11.48 6.97 19.30
CA LEU A 38 -10.28 7.50 18.63
C LEU A 38 -9.62 8.62 19.44
N LEU A 39 -10.40 9.52 20.04
CA LEU A 39 -9.87 10.60 20.89
C LEU A 39 -9.12 10.02 22.10
N LYS A 40 -9.72 9.04 22.78
CA LYS A 40 -9.07 8.33 23.90
C LYS A 40 -7.77 7.64 23.46
N LEU A 41 -7.77 6.96 22.32
CA LEU A 41 -6.58 6.32 21.77
C LEU A 41 -5.51 7.34 21.37
N ASN A 42 -5.91 8.51 20.84
CA ASN A 42 -4.99 9.60 20.52
C ASN A 42 -4.31 10.12 21.79
N ASP A 43 -5.06 10.34 22.86
CA ASP A 43 -4.53 10.78 24.16
C ASP A 43 -3.54 9.77 24.76
N GLN A 44 -3.82 8.48 24.62
CA GLN A 44 -2.90 7.40 25.02
C GLN A 44 -1.61 7.43 24.18
N GLN A 45 -1.73 7.51 22.85
CA GLN A 45 -0.56 7.58 21.96
C GLN A 45 0.26 8.85 22.16
N LEU A 46 -0.40 9.98 22.50
CA LEU A 46 0.27 11.23 22.81
C LEU A 46 1.15 11.10 24.06
N THR A 47 0.66 10.41 25.10
CA THR A 47 1.47 10.09 26.29
C THR A 47 2.75 9.35 25.92
N THR A 48 2.66 8.34 25.05
CA THR A 48 3.83 7.59 24.59
C THR A 48 4.76 8.43 23.73
N ILE A 49 4.24 9.17 22.75
CA ILE A 49 5.07 9.95 21.82
C ILE A 49 5.79 11.11 22.53
N ARG A 50 5.18 11.70 23.58
CA ARG A 50 5.80 12.77 24.38
C ARG A 50 7.14 12.38 25.01
N THR A 51 7.44 11.08 25.20
CA THR A 51 8.71 10.59 25.75
C THR A 51 9.88 10.68 24.76
N THR A 52 9.59 10.80 23.46
CA THR A 52 10.60 10.89 22.38
C THR A 52 11.05 12.33 22.09
N ARG A 53 10.47 13.31 22.82
CA ARG A 53 10.79 14.73 22.66
C ARG A 53 12.17 15.06 23.20
N ILE A 54 12.79 16.04 22.56
CA ILE A 54 14.08 16.58 22.96
C ILE A 54 13.83 17.85 23.77
N THR A 55 14.17 17.80 25.06
CA THR A 55 13.93 18.88 26.03
C THR A 55 15.22 19.53 26.54
N ALA A 56 16.39 18.96 26.21
CA ALA A 56 17.69 19.49 26.62
C ALA A 56 17.96 20.85 25.96
N PRO A 57 18.15 21.95 26.73
CA PRO A 57 18.24 23.32 26.19
C PRO A 57 19.42 23.57 25.25
N ASP A 58 20.48 22.80 25.38
CA ASP A 58 21.71 22.87 24.58
C ASP A 58 21.69 21.97 23.35
N ASN A 59 20.66 21.13 23.20
CA ASN A 59 20.52 20.26 22.04
C ASN A 59 20.05 21.07 20.82
N PRO A 60 20.72 20.98 19.65
CA PRO A 60 20.34 21.71 18.45
C PRO A 60 18.94 21.33 17.93
N ALA A 61 18.41 20.17 18.33
CA ALA A 61 17.07 19.71 18.01
C ALA A 61 16.04 19.93 19.13
N LEU A 62 16.28 20.88 20.04
CA LEU A 62 15.33 21.27 21.11
C LEU A 62 13.92 21.47 20.55
N GLY A 63 12.93 20.79 21.15
CA GLY A 63 11.53 20.79 20.72
C GLY A 63 11.19 19.76 19.64
N GLY A 64 12.19 19.20 18.95
CA GLY A 64 12.02 18.13 17.99
C GLY A 64 11.71 16.77 18.65
N LEU A 65 11.23 15.84 17.82
CA LEU A 65 10.95 14.46 18.21
C LEU A 65 11.85 13.49 17.43
N LYS A 66 12.25 12.42 18.12
CA LYS A 66 13.03 11.32 17.55
C LYS A 66 12.12 10.28 16.86
N ASP A 67 12.62 9.59 15.84
CA ASP A 67 12.00 8.35 15.34
C ASP A 67 12.42 7.12 16.16
N GLY A 68 12.10 5.92 15.65
CA GLY A 68 12.42 4.65 16.30
C GLY A 68 13.92 4.33 16.36
N ASP A 69 14.75 5.02 15.58
CA ASP A 69 16.21 4.88 15.56
C ASP A 69 16.89 6.06 16.29
N ASP A 70 16.13 6.78 17.12
CA ASP A 70 16.56 7.95 17.88
C ASP A 70 17.01 9.16 17.02
N ILE A 71 16.67 9.21 15.73
CA ILE A 71 17.02 10.31 14.84
C ILE A 71 15.99 11.44 14.98
N PRO A 72 16.38 12.66 15.42
CA PRO A 72 15.48 13.81 15.45
C PRO A 72 15.05 14.18 14.02
N ASN A 73 13.75 14.26 13.76
CA ASN A 73 13.30 14.57 12.40
C ASN A 73 11.98 15.36 12.32
N PRO A 74 11.75 16.05 11.17
CA PRO A 74 10.51 16.78 10.92
C PRO A 74 9.24 15.91 10.90
N GLN A 75 9.33 14.65 10.46
CA GLN A 75 8.17 13.78 10.25
C GLN A 75 7.52 13.34 11.58
N SER A 76 8.33 12.89 12.55
CA SER A 76 7.91 12.58 13.91
C SER A 76 7.39 13.82 14.62
N THR A 77 8.05 14.96 14.43
CA THR A 77 7.64 16.23 15.04
C THR A 77 6.28 16.70 14.52
N ALA A 78 6.05 16.61 13.21
CA ALA A 78 4.77 16.94 12.61
C ALA A 78 3.64 15.99 13.06
N ASP A 79 3.92 14.70 13.27
CA ASP A 79 2.91 13.77 13.80
C ASP A 79 2.50 14.12 15.23
N PHE A 80 3.45 14.52 16.07
CA PHE A 80 3.15 15.02 17.42
C PHE A 80 2.27 16.26 17.40
N ILE A 81 2.62 17.27 16.60
CA ILE A 81 1.83 18.50 16.49
C ILE A 81 0.39 18.19 16.05
N ARG A 82 0.23 17.31 15.05
CA ARG A 82 -1.10 16.87 14.57
C ARG A 82 -1.94 16.24 15.69
N ARG A 83 -1.35 15.33 16.47
CA ARG A 83 -2.04 14.64 17.59
C ARG A 83 -2.39 15.58 18.73
N ALA A 84 -1.45 16.46 19.08
CA ALA A 84 -1.64 17.48 20.11
C ALA A 84 -2.75 18.46 19.72
N ALA A 85 -2.80 18.90 18.45
CA ALA A 85 -3.87 19.75 17.94
C ALA A 85 -5.25 19.08 18.06
N CYS A 86 -5.36 17.79 17.69
CA CYS A 86 -6.61 17.03 17.86
C CYS A 86 -7.06 16.98 19.33
N ALA A 87 -6.12 16.76 20.25
CA ALA A 87 -6.39 16.67 21.68
C ALA A 87 -6.80 18.03 22.28
N ILE A 88 -6.02 19.09 22.01
CA ILE A 88 -6.28 20.45 22.51
C ILE A 88 -7.65 20.96 22.04
N ALA A 89 -8.02 20.68 20.79
CA ALA A 89 -9.25 21.18 20.18
C ALA A 89 -10.52 20.40 20.57
N SER A 90 -10.39 19.22 21.19
CA SER A 90 -11.52 18.33 21.43
C SER A 90 -11.99 18.35 22.90
N PRO A 91 -13.22 18.79 23.21
CA PRO A 91 -13.74 18.85 24.58
C PRO A 91 -13.68 17.54 25.38
N GLU A 92 -13.72 16.40 24.70
CA GLU A 92 -13.72 15.07 25.28
C GLU A 92 -12.31 14.51 25.54
N SER A 93 -11.26 15.20 25.06
CA SER A 93 -9.87 14.86 25.37
C SER A 93 -9.49 15.31 26.77
N GLN A 94 -8.63 14.54 27.45
CA GLN A 94 -8.05 14.97 28.72
C GLN A 94 -7.14 16.19 28.59
N TYR A 95 -6.73 16.53 27.36
CA TYR A 95 -5.88 17.68 27.05
C TYR A 95 -6.64 18.87 26.48
N TYR A 96 -7.97 18.87 26.56
CA TYR A 96 -8.80 19.96 26.04
C TYR A 96 -8.33 21.31 26.59
N ARG A 97 -7.94 22.22 25.69
CA ARG A 97 -7.38 23.55 26.01
C ARG A 97 -6.19 23.54 26.98
N SER A 98 -5.39 22.47 26.97
CA SER A 98 -4.17 22.39 27.77
C SER A 98 -3.13 23.41 27.29
N THR A 99 -2.79 24.37 28.15
CA THR A 99 -1.72 25.35 27.91
C THR A 99 -0.33 24.72 27.99
N GLU A 100 -0.16 23.69 28.82
CA GLU A 100 1.07 22.90 28.89
C GLU A 100 1.34 22.24 27.54
N LEU A 101 0.38 21.48 27.00
CA LEU A 101 0.55 20.81 25.72
C LEU A 101 0.71 21.82 24.56
N LEU A 102 0.05 22.97 24.63
CA LEU A 102 0.22 24.05 23.65
C LEU A 102 1.67 24.60 23.64
N GLU A 103 2.30 24.72 24.81
CA GLU A 103 3.71 25.13 24.91
C GLU A 103 4.66 24.09 24.28
N GLU A 104 4.34 22.80 24.41
CA GLU A 104 5.08 21.74 23.73
C GLU A 104 4.93 21.81 22.21
N VAL A 105 3.73 22.14 21.72
CA VAL A 105 3.48 22.42 20.30
C VAL A 105 4.28 23.64 19.85
N ARG A 106 4.38 24.70 20.66
CA ARG A 106 5.19 25.88 20.35
C ARG A 106 6.65 25.52 20.13
N MET A 107 7.23 24.70 21.01
CA MET A 107 8.60 24.20 20.87
C MET A 107 8.79 23.34 19.63
N ALA A 108 7.84 22.44 19.34
CA ALA A 108 7.88 21.58 18.16
C ALA A 108 7.81 22.38 16.85
N VAL A 109 6.95 23.40 16.78
CA VAL A 109 6.88 24.32 15.63
C VAL A 109 8.16 25.13 15.49
N ALA A 110 8.76 25.58 16.60
CA ALA A 110 10.05 26.29 16.57
C ALA A 110 11.18 25.40 16.03
N TYR A 111 11.23 24.14 16.43
CA TYR A 111 12.16 23.16 15.85
C TYR A 111 11.94 23.01 14.35
N LEU A 112 10.70 22.79 13.90
CA LEU A 112 10.39 22.65 12.47
C LEU A 112 10.83 23.86 11.66
N LEU A 113 10.68 25.07 12.20
CA LEU A 113 11.15 26.29 11.56
C LEU A 113 12.68 26.41 11.54
N ALA A 114 13.36 25.92 12.58
CA ALA A 114 14.82 25.96 12.69
C ALA A 114 15.50 25.00 11.70
N VAL A 115 14.87 23.85 11.42
CA VAL A 115 15.38 22.85 10.45
C VAL A 115 14.80 23.02 9.05
N GLN A 116 13.91 23.99 8.84
CA GLN A 116 13.41 24.35 7.52
C GLN A 116 14.50 25.09 6.74
N HIS A 117 14.78 24.61 5.53
CA HIS A 117 15.76 25.21 4.65
C HIS A 117 15.33 26.60 4.17
N SER A 118 16.29 27.37 3.68
CA SER A 118 16.03 28.73 3.16
C SER A 118 15.06 28.76 1.98
N ASP A 119 14.95 27.67 1.22
CA ASP A 119 13.99 27.49 0.13
C ASP A 119 12.59 27.06 0.61
N GLY A 120 12.42 26.82 1.92
CA GLY A 120 11.16 26.40 2.55
C GLY A 120 10.99 24.89 2.70
N THR A 121 11.90 24.07 2.18
CA THR A 121 11.81 22.61 2.24
C THR A 121 12.29 22.03 3.57
N LEU A 122 11.97 20.75 3.79
CA LEU A 122 12.41 19.92 4.91
C LEU A 122 13.04 18.63 4.40
N ASP A 123 13.87 18.04 5.25
CA ASP A 123 14.50 16.76 4.98
C ASP A 123 13.69 15.59 5.54
N LEU A 124 13.83 14.43 4.90
CA LEU A 124 13.65 13.11 5.47
C LEU A 124 15.05 12.52 5.68
N PRO A 125 15.62 12.59 6.89
CA PRO A 125 17.02 12.20 7.14
C PRO A 125 17.38 10.79 6.68
N ALA A 126 16.41 9.89 6.61
CA ALA A 126 16.60 8.54 6.10
C ALA A 126 16.98 8.48 4.60
N THR A 127 16.62 9.47 3.77
CA THR A 127 16.91 9.40 2.32
C THR A 127 16.78 10.69 1.50
N ASN A 128 15.96 11.69 1.88
CA ASN A 128 15.64 12.81 0.99
C ASN A 128 16.01 14.16 1.63
N PHE A 129 16.79 14.97 0.94
CA PHE A 129 17.22 16.29 1.40
C PHE A 129 16.67 17.38 0.48
N HIS A 130 16.34 18.54 1.05
CA HIS A 130 15.61 19.62 0.36
C HIS A 130 14.35 19.11 -0.36
N SER A 131 13.57 18.30 0.34
CA SER A 131 12.55 17.45 -0.27
C SER A 131 11.20 18.16 -0.35
N THR A 132 10.82 18.58 -1.56
CA THR A 132 9.46 19.10 -1.83
C THR A 132 8.36 18.09 -1.46
N PRO A 133 8.47 16.79 -1.81
CA PRO A 133 7.45 15.81 -1.42
C PRO A 133 7.30 15.64 0.09
N ASP A 134 8.41 15.50 0.84
CA ASP A 134 8.38 15.30 2.30
C ASP A 134 7.86 16.56 3.01
N THR A 135 8.20 17.74 2.50
CA THR A 135 7.59 19.01 2.91
C THR A 135 6.07 18.97 2.69
N GLY A 136 5.61 18.51 1.53
CA GLY A 136 4.19 18.35 1.22
C GLY A 136 3.48 17.38 2.18
N PHE A 137 4.11 16.26 2.54
CA PHE A 137 3.58 15.30 3.52
C PHE A 137 3.36 15.92 4.90
N ILE A 138 4.25 16.82 5.31
CA ILE A 138 4.16 17.55 6.57
C ILE A 138 3.08 18.63 6.49
N VAL A 139 3.12 19.49 5.47
CA VAL A 139 2.14 20.58 5.29
C VAL A 139 0.70 20.06 5.24
N LYS A 140 0.42 18.97 4.51
CA LYS A 140 -0.95 18.44 4.43
C LYS A 140 -1.51 17.97 5.78
N ARG A 141 -0.65 17.63 6.76
CA ARG A 141 -1.04 17.24 8.13
C ARG A 141 -1.14 18.45 9.02
N LEU A 142 -0.24 19.41 8.83
CA LEU A 142 -0.11 20.56 9.72
C LEU A 142 -1.08 21.70 9.39
N ALA A 143 -1.55 21.82 8.14
CA ALA A 143 -2.60 22.77 7.80
C ALA A 143 -3.93 22.51 8.56
N PRO A 144 -4.50 21.29 8.59
CA PRO A 144 -5.71 21.04 9.38
C PRO A 144 -5.45 21.16 10.90
N ALA A 145 -4.26 20.77 11.37
CA ALA A 145 -3.86 20.94 12.77
C ALA A 145 -3.83 22.42 13.19
N TYR A 146 -3.38 23.31 12.30
CA TYR A 146 -3.43 24.76 12.49
C TYR A 146 -4.87 25.24 12.69
N SER A 147 -5.81 24.83 11.82
CA SER A 147 -7.24 25.18 11.95
C SER A 147 -7.82 24.71 13.28
N LEU A 148 -7.59 23.44 13.64
CA LEU A 148 -8.07 22.86 14.91
C LEU A 148 -7.58 23.67 16.12
N LEU A 149 -6.30 24.07 16.13
CA LEU A 149 -5.74 24.90 17.20
C LEU A 149 -6.37 26.30 17.21
N ALA A 150 -6.49 26.95 16.06
CA ALA A 150 -7.09 28.28 15.95
C ALA A 150 -8.54 28.28 16.47
N ASP A 151 -9.31 27.25 16.15
CA ASP A 151 -10.72 27.12 16.56
C ASP A 151 -10.89 26.69 18.03
N SER A 152 -9.85 26.12 18.66
CA SER A 152 -9.91 25.62 20.05
C SER A 152 -10.17 26.71 21.09
N LYS A 153 -9.80 27.96 20.79
CA LYS A 153 -9.81 29.11 21.73
C LYS A 153 -8.99 28.84 23.00
N THR A 154 -7.93 28.06 22.88
CA THR A 154 -6.99 27.77 23.98
C THR A 154 -6.21 29.04 24.35
N PRO A 155 -6.07 29.38 25.64
CA PRO A 155 -5.22 30.50 26.05
C PRO A 155 -3.78 30.33 25.57
N GLY A 156 -3.16 31.39 25.05
CA GLY A 156 -1.77 31.39 24.60
C GLY A 156 -1.56 31.09 23.11
N LEU A 157 -2.61 30.90 22.31
CA LEU A 157 -2.50 30.66 20.86
C LEU A 157 -1.74 31.77 20.12
N ASP A 158 -1.82 33.03 20.60
CA ASP A 158 -1.16 34.19 20.00
C ASP A 158 0.38 34.06 19.99
N SER A 159 0.96 33.24 20.87
CA SER A 159 2.42 32.98 20.88
C SER A 159 2.84 31.82 19.96
N VAL A 160 1.88 31.05 19.42
CA VAL A 160 2.13 29.83 18.63
C VAL A 160 1.75 30.03 17.17
N LEU A 161 0.54 30.53 16.91
CA LEU A 161 -0.03 30.62 15.55
C LEU A 161 0.80 31.48 14.59
N PRO A 162 1.43 32.61 14.97
CA PRO A 162 2.24 33.39 14.05
C PRO A 162 3.48 32.63 13.52
N THR A 163 4.20 31.94 14.40
CA THR A 163 5.36 31.11 14.04
C THR A 163 4.94 29.92 13.20
N TYR A 164 3.83 29.29 13.56
CA TYR A 164 3.26 28.17 12.81
C TYR A 164 2.84 28.59 11.40
N LYS A 165 2.14 29.72 11.27
CA LYS A 165 1.79 30.31 9.97
C LYS A 165 3.03 30.60 9.13
N THR A 166 4.09 31.15 9.74
CA THR A 166 5.36 31.45 9.05
C THR A 166 5.97 30.17 8.45
N PHE A 167 6.07 29.10 9.24
CA PHE A 167 6.57 27.80 8.78
C PHE A 167 5.74 27.27 7.59
N LEU A 168 4.41 27.30 7.69
CA LEU A 168 3.51 26.79 6.65
C LEU A 168 3.59 27.60 5.36
N LEU A 169 3.68 28.94 5.44
CA LEU A 169 3.80 29.80 4.26
C LEU A 169 5.15 29.62 3.56
N ARG A 170 6.27 29.50 4.31
CA ARG A 170 7.58 29.18 3.72
C ARG A 170 7.58 27.84 3.00
N ALA A 171 6.95 26.83 3.61
CA ALA A 171 6.76 25.55 2.94
C ALA A 171 5.90 25.70 1.67
N GLY A 172 4.86 26.53 1.71
CA GLY A 172 4.03 26.87 0.55
C GLY A 172 4.83 27.41 -0.63
N GLU A 173 5.80 28.31 -0.38
CA GLU A 173 6.70 28.82 -1.42
C GLU A 173 7.45 27.68 -2.13
N ALA A 174 8.06 26.75 -1.36
CA ALA A 174 8.74 25.59 -1.91
C ALA A 174 7.82 24.72 -2.79
N LEU A 175 6.59 24.48 -2.32
CA LEU A 175 5.62 23.62 -3.00
C LEU A 175 5.13 24.21 -4.33
N THR A 176 5.18 25.54 -4.51
CA THR A 176 4.75 26.19 -5.76
C THR A 176 5.68 25.92 -6.95
N VAL A 177 6.94 25.59 -6.70
CA VAL A 177 7.98 25.42 -7.74
C VAL A 177 8.68 24.06 -7.69
N GLY A 178 8.71 23.40 -6.53
CA GLY A 178 9.51 22.19 -6.29
C GLY A 178 9.02 20.93 -7.01
N GLY A 179 9.95 20.02 -7.30
CA GLY A 179 9.72 18.79 -8.07
C GLY A 179 9.29 17.57 -7.25
N ILE A 180 9.11 16.43 -7.92
CA ILE A 180 8.71 15.15 -7.32
C ILE A 180 9.50 13.99 -7.93
N HIS A 181 9.58 12.85 -7.22
CA HIS A 181 10.29 11.65 -7.70
C HIS A 181 9.44 10.36 -7.76
N THR A 182 8.18 10.39 -7.32
CA THR A 182 7.20 9.30 -7.51
C THR A 182 5.81 9.85 -7.86
N PRO A 183 4.95 9.10 -8.58
CA PRO A 183 3.69 9.62 -9.11
C PRO A 183 2.72 10.19 -8.06
N ASN A 184 2.56 9.53 -6.91
CA ASN A 184 1.68 9.98 -5.83
C ASN A 184 2.09 11.31 -5.20
N HIS A 185 3.37 11.69 -5.29
CA HIS A 185 3.85 12.95 -4.73
C HIS A 185 3.19 14.17 -5.39
N ARG A 186 2.72 14.05 -6.65
CA ARG A 186 1.90 15.08 -7.31
C ARG A 186 0.65 15.39 -6.49
N TRP A 187 -0.02 14.36 -6.00
CA TRP A 187 -1.25 14.48 -5.21
C TRP A 187 -0.96 14.93 -3.78
N VAL A 188 0.21 14.58 -3.23
CA VAL A 188 0.66 15.05 -1.91
C VAL A 188 0.88 16.56 -1.93
N VAL A 189 1.69 17.04 -2.87
CA VAL A 189 1.96 18.48 -3.06
C VAL A 189 0.65 19.22 -3.35
N SER A 190 -0.19 18.68 -4.23
CA SER A 190 -1.47 19.31 -4.58
C SER A 190 -2.41 19.43 -3.38
N ALA A 191 -2.60 18.37 -2.60
CA ALA A 191 -3.46 18.42 -1.41
C ALA A 191 -2.91 19.37 -0.33
N ALA A 192 -1.58 19.46 -0.17
CA ALA A 192 -0.95 20.42 0.72
C ALA A 192 -1.24 21.87 0.30
N LEU A 193 -1.07 22.17 -0.99
CA LEU A 193 -1.36 23.49 -1.56
C LEU A 193 -2.85 23.87 -1.46
N VAL A 194 -3.76 22.92 -1.69
CA VAL A 194 -5.20 23.13 -1.49
C VAL A 194 -5.52 23.50 -0.04
N ARG A 195 -4.91 22.80 0.93
CA ARG A 195 -5.10 23.09 2.35
C ARG A 195 -4.51 24.44 2.75
N LEU A 196 -3.36 24.82 2.21
CA LEU A 196 -2.80 26.16 2.41
C LEU A 196 -3.68 27.24 1.79
N HIS A 197 -4.20 27.02 0.57
CA HIS A 197 -5.09 27.96 -0.11
C HIS A 197 -6.38 28.21 0.69
N ALA A 198 -6.92 27.19 1.34
CA ALA A 198 -8.09 27.32 2.20
C ALA A 198 -7.83 28.20 3.44
N LEU A 199 -6.62 28.14 4.02
CA LEU A 199 -6.21 28.98 5.15
C LEU A 199 -5.86 30.40 4.71
N TRP A 200 -5.07 30.51 3.64
CA TRP A 200 -4.52 31.74 3.10
C TRP A 200 -4.56 31.68 1.56
N PRO A 201 -5.60 32.25 0.94
CA PRO A 201 -5.77 32.19 -0.50
C PRO A 201 -4.58 32.78 -1.27
N ASP A 202 -3.99 31.95 -2.13
CA ASP A 202 -2.97 32.32 -3.10
C ASP A 202 -3.26 31.63 -4.43
N ALA A 203 -3.32 32.41 -5.52
CA ALA A 203 -3.58 31.91 -6.86
C ALA A 203 -2.46 30.99 -7.39
N ARG A 204 -1.22 31.17 -6.93
CA ARG A 204 -0.07 30.32 -7.30
C ARG A 204 -0.27 28.88 -6.83
N TYR A 205 -0.91 28.67 -5.68
CA TYR A 205 -1.21 27.34 -5.15
C TYR A 205 -2.16 26.58 -6.06
N VAL A 206 -3.25 27.24 -6.49
CA VAL A 206 -4.22 26.64 -7.42
C VAL A 206 -3.57 26.39 -8.78
N ALA A 207 -2.81 27.35 -9.31
CA ALA A 207 -2.11 27.19 -10.58
C ALA A 207 -1.16 25.98 -10.59
N ARG A 208 -0.43 25.76 -9.49
CA ARG A 208 0.46 24.59 -9.34
C ARG A 208 -0.31 23.27 -9.23
N VAL A 209 -1.46 23.26 -8.55
CA VAL A 209 -2.33 22.07 -8.50
C VAL A 209 -2.86 21.73 -9.90
N GLU A 210 -3.31 22.72 -10.67
CA GLU A 210 -3.78 22.51 -12.05
C GLU A 210 -2.67 21.99 -12.95
N GLN A 211 -1.43 22.46 -12.78
CA GLN A 211 -0.28 21.95 -13.52
C GLN A 211 -0.09 20.45 -13.27
N TRP A 212 -0.15 19.99 -12.02
CA TRP A 212 -0.04 18.55 -11.73
C TRP A 212 -1.23 17.76 -12.26
N LEU A 213 -2.45 18.30 -12.15
CA LEU A 213 -3.65 17.65 -12.68
C LEU A 213 -3.66 17.55 -14.22
N SER A 214 -2.92 18.41 -14.92
CA SER A 214 -2.76 18.35 -16.37
C SER A 214 -2.04 17.09 -16.85
N GLU A 215 -1.31 16.41 -15.96
CA GLU A 215 -0.69 15.10 -16.24
C GLU A 215 -1.66 13.92 -16.09
N HIS A 216 -2.91 14.18 -15.71
CA HIS A 216 -3.96 13.20 -15.40
C HIS A 216 -3.65 12.27 -14.21
N ILE A 217 -4.70 11.61 -13.71
CA ILE A 217 -4.58 10.62 -12.63
C ILE A 217 -4.08 9.29 -13.22
N ASP A 218 -2.98 8.79 -12.67
CA ASP A 218 -2.31 7.57 -13.10
C ASP A 218 -3.04 6.30 -12.62
N MET A 219 -4.18 5.99 -13.25
CA MET A 219 -4.99 4.82 -12.93
C MET A 219 -5.16 3.89 -14.13
N ASP A 220 -4.92 2.59 -13.92
CA ASP A 220 -5.15 1.58 -14.94
C ASP A 220 -6.64 1.17 -15.05
N LYS A 221 -6.93 0.26 -15.98
CA LYS A 221 -8.31 -0.25 -16.18
C LYS A 221 -8.83 -1.04 -14.98
N ASP A 222 -7.94 -1.60 -14.17
CA ASP A 222 -8.26 -2.44 -13.03
C ASP A 222 -8.63 -1.59 -11.79
N GLY A 223 -8.31 -0.29 -11.79
CA GLY A 223 -8.57 0.63 -10.68
C GLY A 223 -7.37 0.78 -9.74
N GLN A 224 -6.18 0.32 -10.15
CA GLN A 224 -4.94 0.54 -9.41
C GLN A 224 -4.27 1.84 -9.86
N TYR A 225 -3.69 2.54 -8.89
CA TYR A 225 -2.73 3.60 -9.17
C TYR A 225 -1.39 2.99 -9.62
N ASN A 226 -0.51 3.78 -10.25
CA ASN A 226 0.73 3.27 -10.84
C ASN A 226 1.63 2.49 -9.85
N GLU A 227 1.64 2.90 -8.58
CA GLU A 227 2.44 2.25 -7.53
C GLU A 227 1.94 0.85 -7.15
N ARG A 228 0.67 0.53 -7.40
CA ARG A 228 0.01 -0.74 -7.03
C ARG A 228 0.15 -1.09 -5.54
N SER A 229 0.35 -0.07 -4.71
CA SER A 229 0.63 -0.20 -3.28
C SER A 229 -0.68 -0.21 -2.49
N THR A 230 -1.28 -1.39 -2.38
CA THR A 230 -2.58 -1.56 -1.73
C THR A 230 -2.51 -1.21 -0.24
N LEU A 231 -1.38 -1.32 0.45
CA LEU A 231 -1.30 -1.03 1.89
C LEU A 231 -1.02 0.44 2.20
N ILE A 232 -0.16 1.10 1.41
CA ILE A 232 0.36 2.43 1.77
C ILE A 232 -0.14 3.52 0.82
N TYR A 233 0.20 3.44 -0.46
CA TYR A 233 0.08 4.59 -1.34
C TYR A 233 -1.28 4.70 -2.06
N SER A 234 -1.97 3.59 -2.33
CA SER A 234 -3.36 3.62 -2.81
C SER A 234 -4.33 4.28 -1.81
N PRO A 235 -4.35 3.89 -0.52
CA PRO A 235 -5.23 4.55 0.44
C PRO A 235 -4.83 6.01 0.68
N LEU A 236 -3.53 6.32 0.64
CA LEU A 236 -3.04 7.70 0.67
C LEU A 236 -3.59 8.51 -0.50
N THR A 237 -3.42 8.03 -1.73
CA THR A 237 -3.87 8.73 -2.95
C THR A 237 -5.37 8.99 -2.90
N ASN A 238 -6.18 8.03 -2.44
CA ASN A 238 -7.61 8.23 -2.25
C ASN A 238 -7.92 9.45 -1.35
N ARG A 239 -7.25 9.58 -0.20
CA ARG A 239 -7.45 10.73 0.71
C ARG A 239 -7.03 12.06 0.08
N LEU A 240 -5.94 12.05 -0.67
CA LEU A 240 -5.41 13.25 -1.33
C LEU A 240 -6.35 13.71 -2.45
N LEU A 241 -6.85 12.79 -3.27
CA LEU A 241 -7.82 13.11 -4.33
C LEU A 241 -9.15 13.60 -3.76
N ILE A 242 -9.64 13.04 -2.65
CA ILE A 242 -10.81 13.59 -1.94
C ILE A 242 -10.54 15.02 -1.47
N THR A 243 -9.36 15.28 -0.88
CA THR A 243 -8.97 16.62 -0.42
C THR A 243 -8.98 17.63 -1.57
N ILE A 244 -8.39 17.27 -2.72
CA ILE A 244 -8.33 18.14 -3.91
C ILE A 244 -9.72 18.33 -4.52
N ALA A 245 -10.51 17.26 -4.62
CA ALA A 245 -11.87 17.30 -5.15
C ALA A 245 -12.75 18.29 -4.39
N LYS A 246 -12.71 18.23 -3.05
CA LYS A 246 -13.46 19.14 -2.18
C LYS A 246 -12.93 20.57 -2.28
N GLY A 247 -11.63 20.76 -2.10
CA GLY A 247 -11.05 22.10 -1.96
C GLY A 247 -11.04 22.94 -3.24
N LEU A 248 -11.06 22.30 -4.42
CA LEU A 248 -11.10 23.00 -5.72
C LEU A 248 -12.36 22.72 -6.54
N ASN A 249 -13.39 22.11 -5.93
CA ASN A 249 -14.62 21.71 -6.59
C ASN A 249 -14.39 20.89 -7.89
N LYS A 250 -13.60 19.82 -7.78
CA LYS A 250 -13.25 18.88 -8.86
C LYS A 250 -13.85 17.49 -8.62
N PRO A 251 -15.18 17.33 -8.72
CA PRO A 251 -15.86 16.09 -8.37
C PRO A 251 -15.46 14.89 -9.25
N TYR A 252 -14.92 15.12 -10.46
CA TYR A 252 -14.44 14.04 -11.34
C TYR A 252 -13.32 13.21 -10.68
N LEU A 253 -12.55 13.79 -9.75
CA LEU A 253 -11.50 13.08 -9.03
C LEU A 253 -12.05 11.96 -8.13
N LEU A 254 -13.30 12.08 -7.67
CA LEU A 254 -13.97 11.05 -6.87
C LEU A 254 -14.24 9.77 -7.67
N ASP A 255 -14.26 9.82 -9.00
CA ASP A 255 -14.39 8.62 -9.82
C ASP A 255 -13.18 7.68 -9.69
N TYR A 256 -11.97 8.23 -9.66
CA TYR A 256 -10.75 7.45 -9.42
C TYR A 256 -10.78 6.81 -8.03
N VAL A 257 -11.16 7.59 -7.01
CA VAL A 257 -11.32 7.08 -5.65
C VAL A 257 -12.32 5.92 -5.61
N ARG A 258 -13.49 6.09 -6.24
CA ARG A 258 -14.54 5.07 -6.32
C ARG A 258 -14.03 3.80 -6.98
N ARG A 259 -13.37 3.90 -8.13
CA ARG A 259 -12.83 2.76 -8.88
C ARG A 259 -11.80 1.99 -8.07
N ASN A 260 -10.92 2.70 -7.36
CA ASN A 260 -9.94 2.07 -6.48
C ASN A 260 -10.61 1.34 -5.29
N LEU A 261 -11.54 1.99 -4.59
CA LEU A 261 -12.25 1.38 -3.48
C LEU A 261 -13.02 0.12 -3.92
N LEU A 262 -13.78 0.17 -5.01
CA LEU A 262 -14.51 -0.99 -5.54
C LEU A 262 -13.57 -2.13 -5.96
N MET A 263 -12.38 -1.81 -6.52
CA MET A 263 -11.37 -2.81 -6.83
C MET A 263 -10.84 -3.48 -5.55
N THR A 264 -10.53 -2.71 -4.51
CA THR A 264 -9.92 -3.24 -3.27
C THR A 264 -10.84 -4.19 -2.49
N LEU A 265 -12.16 -4.18 -2.72
CA LEU A 265 -13.08 -5.20 -2.18
C LEU A 265 -12.69 -6.64 -2.59
N TYR A 266 -11.98 -6.80 -3.70
CA TYR A 266 -11.48 -8.10 -4.19
C TYR A 266 -10.05 -8.42 -3.71
N TYR A 267 -9.42 -7.50 -2.98
CA TYR A 267 -8.05 -7.59 -2.45
C TYR A 267 -8.05 -7.92 -0.96
N ILE A 268 -9.13 -8.50 -0.44
CA ILE A 268 -9.27 -8.82 0.97
C ILE A 268 -9.26 -10.32 1.15
N HIS A 269 -8.40 -10.80 2.03
CA HIS A 269 -8.32 -12.18 2.47
C HIS A 269 -9.43 -12.49 3.50
N PRO A 270 -9.80 -13.76 3.72
CA PRO A 270 -10.80 -14.16 4.70
C PRO A 270 -10.54 -13.67 6.13
N ASN A 271 -9.27 -13.55 6.53
CA ASN A 271 -8.84 -13.03 7.83
C ASN A 271 -8.85 -11.48 7.93
N GLY A 272 -9.27 -10.78 6.86
CA GLY A 272 -9.31 -9.31 6.81
C GLY A 272 -8.01 -8.64 6.38
N GLU A 273 -6.97 -9.42 6.07
CA GLU A 273 -5.74 -8.88 5.51
C GLU A 273 -5.91 -8.44 4.06
N VAL A 274 -5.02 -7.56 3.63
CA VAL A 274 -5.01 -6.98 2.29
C VAL A 274 -3.94 -7.65 1.43
N VAL A 275 -4.30 -7.93 0.18
CA VAL A 275 -3.38 -8.41 -0.86
C VAL A 275 -2.36 -7.33 -1.18
N SER A 276 -1.09 -7.64 -0.96
CA SER A 276 0.05 -6.74 -1.13
C SER A 276 1.13 -7.31 -2.07
N GLU A 277 0.97 -8.55 -2.52
CA GLU A 277 1.96 -9.30 -3.30
C GLU A 277 2.26 -8.66 -4.66
N ALA A 278 1.30 -7.90 -5.20
CA ALA A 278 1.41 -7.21 -6.48
C ALA A 278 1.93 -5.76 -6.38
N SER A 279 2.28 -5.30 -5.18
CA SER A 279 2.86 -3.97 -5.02
C SER A 279 4.21 -3.87 -5.73
N GLY A 280 4.44 -2.71 -6.35
CA GLY A 280 5.74 -2.31 -6.90
C GLY A 280 6.61 -1.54 -5.91
N ARG A 281 6.23 -1.49 -4.62
CA ARG A 281 6.83 -0.61 -3.60
C ARG A 281 7.26 -1.39 -2.35
N GLN A 282 7.69 -0.67 -1.33
CA GLN A 282 8.20 -1.21 -0.06
C GLN A 282 7.17 -2.07 0.71
N ASP A 283 5.88 -1.95 0.40
CA ASP A 283 4.82 -2.75 1.00
C ASP A 283 4.59 -4.09 0.30
N LYS A 284 5.38 -4.43 -0.70
CA LYS A 284 5.28 -5.72 -1.42
C LYS A 284 5.39 -6.89 -0.45
N ALA A 285 4.34 -7.72 -0.45
CA ALA A 285 4.22 -8.90 0.40
C ALA A 285 4.29 -8.61 1.92
N LEU A 286 4.06 -7.36 2.35
CA LEU A 286 3.84 -7.07 3.76
C LEU A 286 2.44 -7.50 4.19
N THR A 287 2.29 -7.85 5.46
CA THR A 287 0.99 -8.15 6.06
C THR A 287 0.39 -6.87 6.63
N GLY A 288 -0.86 -6.57 6.26
CA GLY A 288 -1.58 -5.41 6.77
C GLY A 288 -3.08 -5.51 6.57
N THR A 289 -3.81 -4.55 7.14
CA THR A 289 -5.28 -4.49 7.15
C THR A 289 -5.79 -3.24 6.43
N MET A 290 -7.12 -3.06 6.35
CA MET A 290 -7.75 -2.00 5.55
C MET A 290 -7.85 -0.62 6.24
N GLU A 291 -7.22 -0.40 7.40
CA GLU A 291 -7.33 0.85 8.17
C GLU A 291 -7.00 2.09 7.36
N GLY A 292 -6.07 1.99 6.40
CA GLY A 292 -5.71 3.09 5.53
C GLY A 292 -6.85 3.61 4.67
N TYR A 293 -7.81 2.76 4.33
CA TYR A 293 -8.93 3.11 3.47
C TYR A 293 -10.12 3.68 4.23
N TRP A 294 -10.12 3.65 5.56
CA TRP A 294 -11.32 3.92 6.34
C TRP A 294 -11.97 5.26 6.01
N TYR A 295 -11.18 6.35 6.03
CA TYR A 295 -11.67 7.68 5.66
C TYR A 295 -12.30 7.69 4.27
N ALA A 296 -11.63 7.09 3.28
CA ALA A 296 -12.10 7.09 1.90
C ALA A 296 -13.38 6.26 1.73
N TYR A 297 -13.46 5.08 2.36
CA TYR A 297 -14.68 4.28 2.38
C TYR A 297 -15.84 5.01 3.03
N ARG A 298 -15.62 5.59 4.21
CA ARG A 298 -16.67 6.32 4.93
C ARG A 298 -17.17 7.53 4.15
N TYR A 299 -16.24 8.32 3.58
CA TYR A 299 -16.57 9.46 2.74
C TYR A 299 -17.40 9.05 1.52
N MET A 300 -16.91 8.08 0.74
CA MET A 300 -17.59 7.64 -0.49
C MET A 300 -18.89 6.89 -0.21
N ALA A 301 -18.99 6.15 0.91
CA ALA A 301 -20.23 5.49 1.32
C ALA A 301 -21.34 6.51 1.59
N LEU A 302 -21.03 7.60 2.31
CA LEU A 302 -21.99 8.67 2.58
C LEU A 302 -22.33 9.47 1.31
N HIS A 303 -21.31 9.81 0.52
CA HIS A 303 -21.46 10.58 -0.71
C HIS A 303 -22.30 9.84 -1.76
N ASP A 304 -21.98 8.58 -2.04
CA ASP A 304 -22.62 7.78 -3.09
C ASP A 304 -23.82 6.96 -2.58
N LYS A 305 -24.08 6.98 -1.27
CA LYS A 305 -25.03 6.06 -0.59
C LYS A 305 -24.74 4.59 -0.92
N ASN A 306 -23.45 4.21 -0.91
CA ASN A 306 -22.99 2.88 -1.30
C ASN A 306 -22.91 1.93 -0.09
N GLY A 307 -23.75 0.90 -0.09
CA GLY A 307 -23.82 -0.08 1.00
C GLY A 307 -22.62 -1.04 1.13
N GLU A 308 -21.89 -1.35 0.06
CA GLU A 308 -20.69 -2.20 0.13
C GLU A 308 -19.53 -1.43 0.77
N MET A 309 -19.39 -0.15 0.43
CA MET A 309 -18.42 0.75 1.07
C MET A 309 -18.77 1.02 2.54
N ALA A 310 -20.07 1.13 2.86
CA ALA A 310 -20.54 1.23 4.24
C ALA A 310 -20.18 -0.03 5.04
N GLU A 311 -20.42 -1.22 4.48
CA GLU A 311 -20.06 -2.50 5.10
C GLU A 311 -18.55 -2.60 5.32
N MET A 312 -17.73 -2.17 4.36
CA MET A 312 -16.27 -2.12 4.54
C MET A 312 -15.86 -1.18 5.67
N SER A 313 -16.45 0.02 5.73
CA SER A 313 -16.18 0.99 6.81
C SER A 313 -16.53 0.41 8.18
N ARG A 314 -17.70 -0.23 8.33
CA ARG A 314 -18.12 -0.87 9.59
C ARG A 314 -17.19 -2.04 9.96
N ASN A 315 -16.73 -2.82 8.99
CA ASN A 315 -15.73 -3.86 9.24
C ASN A 315 -14.41 -3.29 9.75
N ILE A 316 -13.89 -2.22 9.15
CA ILE A 316 -12.68 -1.55 9.63
C ILE A 316 -12.86 -0.99 11.05
N GLU A 317 -14.01 -0.36 11.33
CA GLU A 317 -14.38 0.12 12.67
C GLU A 317 -14.39 -1.01 13.72
N LYS A 318 -14.78 -2.21 13.32
CA LYS A 318 -14.80 -3.37 14.21
C LYS A 318 -13.41 -3.99 14.41
N THR A 319 -12.60 -4.10 13.36
CA THR A 319 -11.40 -4.94 13.37
C THR A 319 -10.08 -4.18 13.47
N ALA A 320 -10.06 -2.89 13.12
CA ALA A 320 -8.82 -2.12 12.98
C ALA A 320 -8.90 -0.66 13.47
N LEU A 321 -9.94 -0.31 14.25
CA LEU A 321 -10.14 1.06 14.76
C LEU A 321 -8.90 1.62 15.48
N ALA A 322 -8.25 0.81 16.31
CA ALA A 322 -7.07 1.23 17.05
C ALA A 322 -5.90 1.64 16.14
N LYS A 323 -5.74 0.99 14.99
CA LYS A 323 -4.74 1.36 13.98
C LYS A 323 -5.18 2.60 13.18
N ALA A 324 -6.48 2.83 13.09
CA ALA A 324 -7.07 3.91 12.32
C ALA A 324 -7.07 5.28 13.03
N VAL A 325 -6.67 5.35 14.31
CA VAL A 325 -6.47 6.60 15.08
C VAL A 325 -5.56 7.61 14.39
N TYR A 326 -4.67 7.12 13.53
CA TYR A 326 -3.84 7.98 12.68
C TYR A 326 -4.66 8.95 11.80
N TYR A 327 -5.94 8.65 11.52
CA TYR A 327 -6.83 9.45 10.68
C TYR A 327 -7.79 10.35 11.47
N LEU A 328 -7.63 10.48 12.80
CA LEU A 328 -8.51 11.27 13.66
C LEU A 328 -8.72 12.71 13.15
N ASP A 329 -7.68 13.38 12.69
CA ASP A 329 -7.72 14.76 12.19
C ASP A 329 -8.72 14.92 11.04
N TYR A 330 -8.83 13.94 10.14
CA TYR A 330 -9.79 13.99 9.04
C TYR A 330 -11.24 13.96 9.51
N PHE A 331 -11.53 13.23 10.59
CA PHE A 331 -12.88 13.16 11.15
C PHE A 331 -13.21 14.38 11.99
N LEU A 332 -12.24 14.99 12.67
CA LEU A 332 -12.46 16.25 13.39
C LEU A 332 -12.67 17.43 12.43
N GLU A 333 -11.97 17.44 11.30
CA GLU A 333 -12.09 18.49 10.27
C GLU A 333 -13.42 18.44 9.51
N ASP A 334 -14.02 17.25 9.36
CA ASP A 334 -15.23 17.07 8.56
C ASP A 334 -16.35 16.38 9.38
N PRO A 335 -17.14 17.17 10.15
CA PRO A 335 -18.28 16.65 10.90
C PRO A 335 -19.36 16.00 10.04
N SER A 336 -19.41 16.22 8.71
CA SER A 336 -20.36 15.52 7.84
C SER A 336 -20.15 14.00 7.84
N LEU A 337 -18.91 13.56 8.14
CA LEU A 337 -18.55 12.15 8.27
C LEU A 337 -19.10 11.51 9.54
N TRP A 338 -19.62 12.26 10.51
CA TRP A 338 -20.16 11.70 11.76
C TRP A 338 -21.54 11.07 11.58
N ARG A 339 -22.19 11.33 10.44
CA ARG A 339 -23.51 10.78 10.11
C ARG A 339 -23.48 9.26 10.10
N GLU A 340 -24.63 8.65 10.37
CA GLU A 340 -24.78 7.20 10.18
C GLU A 340 -24.52 6.81 8.73
N LEU A 341 -23.78 5.71 8.57
CA LEU A 341 -23.55 5.11 7.26
C LEU A 341 -24.87 4.56 6.71
N PRO A 342 -25.05 4.53 5.38
CA PRO A 342 -26.21 3.87 4.77
C PRO A 342 -26.23 2.38 5.09
N ASP A 343 -27.35 1.73 4.78
CA ASP A 343 -27.53 0.29 5.00
C ASP A 343 -26.43 -0.52 4.30
N SER A 344 -25.86 -1.47 5.04
CA SER A 344 -24.82 -2.37 4.55
C SER A 344 -25.31 -3.24 3.40
N LYS A 345 -24.41 -3.51 2.45
CA LYS A 345 -24.55 -4.59 1.46
C LYS A 345 -23.40 -5.58 1.62
N PRO A 346 -23.64 -6.89 1.40
CA PRO A 346 -22.60 -7.91 1.56
C PRO A 346 -21.37 -7.64 0.68
N LEU A 347 -20.19 -7.86 1.24
CA LEU A 347 -18.93 -7.81 0.49
C LEU A 347 -18.78 -9.04 -0.42
N PRO A 348 -18.04 -8.93 -1.54
CA PRO A 348 -17.80 -10.08 -2.41
C PRO A 348 -16.94 -11.13 -1.70
N THR A 349 -17.52 -12.31 -1.44
CA THR A 349 -16.81 -13.46 -0.86
C THR A 349 -16.76 -14.66 -1.79
N ASN A 350 -17.40 -14.59 -2.96
CA ASN A 350 -17.38 -15.63 -3.98
C ASN A 350 -17.14 -15.01 -5.37
N TYR A 351 -15.92 -15.15 -5.88
CA TYR A 351 -15.55 -14.60 -7.19
C TYR A 351 -14.29 -15.23 -7.77
N GLN A 352 -14.13 -15.09 -9.08
CA GLN A 352 -12.87 -15.24 -9.80
C GLN A 352 -12.66 -13.94 -10.58
N LYS A 353 -11.56 -13.23 -10.34
CA LYS A 353 -11.31 -11.93 -10.96
C LYS A 353 -9.84 -11.79 -11.37
N THR A 354 -9.63 -11.52 -12.66
CA THR A 354 -8.33 -11.26 -13.25
C THR A 354 -8.02 -9.77 -13.22
N PHE A 355 -6.83 -9.42 -12.74
CA PHE A 355 -6.29 -8.07 -12.74
C PHE A 355 -5.04 -8.07 -13.61
N THR A 356 -5.24 -7.90 -14.92
CA THR A 356 -4.18 -8.05 -15.93
C THR A 356 -3.03 -7.08 -15.69
N ASN A 357 -3.33 -5.84 -15.30
CA ASN A 357 -2.30 -4.81 -15.12
C ASN A 357 -1.45 -5.09 -13.87
N SER A 358 -2.05 -5.66 -12.84
CA SER A 358 -1.34 -6.09 -11.63
C SER A 358 -0.67 -7.47 -11.77
N GLY A 359 -0.87 -8.17 -12.89
CA GLY A 359 -0.29 -9.49 -13.12
C GLY A 359 -0.79 -10.55 -12.14
N LEU A 360 -2.07 -10.50 -11.77
CA LEU A 360 -2.63 -11.43 -10.79
C LEU A 360 -4.06 -11.87 -11.08
N VAL A 361 -4.42 -13.04 -10.56
CA VAL A 361 -5.79 -13.55 -10.53
C VAL A 361 -6.19 -13.81 -9.08
N ARG A 362 -7.30 -13.22 -8.66
CA ARG A 362 -7.90 -13.47 -7.34
C ARG A 362 -9.04 -14.45 -7.46
N ILE A 363 -9.03 -15.45 -6.59
CA ILE A 363 -10.09 -16.45 -6.47
C ILE A 363 -10.51 -16.47 -5.01
N ARG A 364 -11.79 -16.27 -4.73
CA ARG A 364 -12.33 -16.39 -3.36
C ARG A 364 -13.58 -17.26 -3.36
N ARG A 365 -13.65 -18.16 -2.39
CA ARG A 365 -14.78 -19.06 -2.10
C ARG A 365 -15.01 -19.05 -0.59
N ASN A 366 -15.77 -18.07 -0.11
CA ASN A 366 -16.08 -17.82 1.29
C ASN A 366 -14.79 -17.63 2.13
N ASN A 367 -14.50 -18.61 3.00
CA ASN A 367 -13.34 -18.61 3.89
C ASN A 367 -12.04 -19.09 3.21
N ARG A 368 -12.06 -19.36 1.89
CA ARG A 368 -10.88 -19.75 1.13
C ARG A 368 -10.57 -18.69 0.07
N ASP A 369 -9.31 -18.34 -0.09
CA ASP A 369 -8.86 -17.51 -1.20
C ASP A 369 -7.52 -17.96 -1.77
N SER A 370 -7.26 -17.55 -3.01
CA SER A 370 -6.00 -17.80 -3.70
C SER A 370 -5.62 -16.64 -4.59
N THR A 371 -4.32 -16.37 -4.68
CA THR A 371 -3.76 -15.41 -5.62
C THR A 371 -2.78 -16.11 -6.53
N ILE A 372 -3.04 -16.06 -7.84
CA ILE A 372 -2.07 -16.48 -8.86
C ILE A 372 -1.30 -15.23 -9.29
N LEU A 373 0.02 -15.33 -9.38
CA LEU A 373 0.91 -14.18 -9.61
C LEU A 373 1.84 -14.43 -10.81
N SER A 374 2.01 -13.43 -11.66
CA SER A 374 3.12 -13.31 -12.59
C SER A 374 4.15 -12.29 -12.10
N ALA A 375 5.30 -12.23 -12.77
CA ALA A 375 6.45 -11.41 -12.41
C ALA A 375 6.89 -11.59 -10.93
N SER A 376 6.64 -12.77 -10.37
CA SER A 376 6.92 -13.13 -8.98
C SER A 376 7.47 -14.56 -8.91
N PRO A 377 8.48 -14.84 -8.06
CA PRO A 377 8.93 -16.20 -7.80
C PRO A 377 7.91 -17.00 -6.98
N VAL A 378 7.03 -16.31 -6.24
CA VAL A 378 5.83 -16.90 -5.65
C VAL A 378 4.74 -16.86 -6.71
N PHE A 379 4.33 -18.02 -7.22
CA PHE A 379 3.35 -18.09 -8.32
C PHE A 379 1.92 -18.35 -7.83
N LEU A 380 1.74 -18.84 -6.60
CA LEU A 380 0.44 -19.11 -5.99
C LEU A 380 0.49 -18.85 -4.47
N THR A 381 -0.51 -18.17 -3.93
CA THR A 381 -0.81 -18.11 -2.48
C THR A 381 -2.16 -18.78 -2.21
N PHE A 382 -2.34 -19.34 -1.01
CA PHE A 382 -3.58 -20.00 -0.62
C PHE A 382 -3.89 -19.71 0.86
N HIS A 383 -5.09 -19.21 1.11
CA HIS A 383 -5.57 -18.93 2.46
C HIS A 383 -6.82 -19.75 2.75
N LYS A 384 -6.94 -20.16 4.00
CA LYS A 384 -8.17 -20.71 4.56
C LYS A 384 -8.32 -20.14 5.96
N GLY A 385 -9.14 -19.11 6.09
CA GLY A 385 -9.24 -18.30 7.31
C GLY A 385 -7.86 -17.86 7.81
N GLU A 386 -7.50 -18.29 9.01
CA GLU A 386 -6.25 -17.96 9.69
C GLU A 386 -5.04 -18.82 9.25
N ALA A 387 -5.27 -19.94 8.56
CA ALA A 387 -4.19 -20.76 8.02
C ALA A 387 -3.75 -20.20 6.66
N VAL A 388 -2.46 -19.86 6.55
CA VAL A 388 -1.91 -19.12 5.40
C VAL A 388 -0.71 -19.83 4.79
N LEU A 389 -0.87 -20.25 3.53
CA LEU A 389 0.22 -20.57 2.62
C LEU A 389 0.57 -19.28 1.86
N GLN A 390 1.53 -18.53 2.39
CA GLN A 390 1.94 -17.23 1.86
C GLN A 390 2.73 -17.32 0.55
N GLY A 391 3.17 -18.52 0.16
CA GLY A 391 3.69 -18.71 -1.18
C GLY A 391 4.04 -20.14 -1.56
N LEU A 392 3.84 -20.43 -2.84
CA LEU A 392 4.43 -21.54 -3.56
C LEU A 392 5.57 -21.04 -4.46
N ARG A 393 6.75 -21.62 -4.27
CA ARG A 393 7.92 -21.43 -5.16
C ARG A 393 8.38 -22.77 -5.69
N ILE A 394 9.06 -22.77 -6.83
CA ILE A 394 9.77 -23.93 -7.33
C ILE A 394 11.08 -23.51 -7.99
N ALA A 395 12.13 -24.27 -7.74
CA ALA A 395 13.42 -24.05 -8.37
C ALA A 395 14.08 -25.37 -8.78
N ALA A 396 14.95 -25.30 -9.77
CA ALA A 396 15.87 -26.36 -10.15
C ALA A 396 17.32 -25.90 -10.03
N SER A 397 18.25 -26.83 -9.81
CA SER A 397 19.68 -26.54 -9.76
C SER A 397 20.30 -26.38 -11.16
N PHE A 398 19.66 -25.59 -12.03
CA PHE A 398 19.96 -25.46 -13.45
C PHE A 398 20.81 -24.20 -13.73
N PHE A 399 22.10 -24.38 -14.00
CA PHE A 399 23.05 -23.32 -14.42
C PHE A 399 23.03 -22.04 -13.55
N GLY A 400 22.67 -22.16 -12.26
CA GLY A 400 22.57 -21.02 -11.34
C GLY A 400 21.40 -20.07 -11.61
N LYS A 401 20.41 -20.47 -12.41
CA LYS A 401 19.27 -19.63 -12.83
C LYS A 401 17.93 -20.37 -12.87
N GLY A 402 17.80 -21.46 -12.12
CA GLY A 402 16.62 -22.33 -12.19
C GLY A 402 15.44 -21.92 -11.30
N GLN A 403 15.44 -20.73 -10.69
CA GLN A 403 14.25 -20.19 -10.02
C GLN A 403 13.13 -19.97 -11.03
N PHE A 404 11.97 -20.58 -10.79
CA PHE A 404 10.79 -20.31 -11.60
C PHE A 404 10.24 -18.92 -11.31
N GLN A 405 9.99 -18.16 -12.39
CA GLN A 405 9.28 -16.89 -12.41
C GLN A 405 8.73 -16.70 -13.83
N THR A 406 7.41 -16.59 -13.96
CA THR A 406 6.75 -16.32 -15.25
C THR A 406 6.49 -14.83 -15.42
N GLU A 407 6.40 -14.36 -16.65
CA GLU A 407 6.01 -12.97 -16.95
C GLU A 407 4.50 -12.79 -17.11
N THR A 408 3.80 -13.85 -17.53
CA THR A 408 2.36 -13.80 -17.86
C THR A 408 1.59 -14.96 -17.25
N ILE A 409 0.29 -14.75 -17.07
CA ILE A 409 -0.70 -15.78 -16.75
C ILE A 409 -1.60 -15.95 -17.98
N VAL A 410 -1.64 -17.15 -18.55
CA VAL A 410 -2.55 -17.46 -19.68
C VAL A 410 -3.72 -18.27 -19.16
N GLN A 411 -4.95 -17.79 -19.36
CA GLN A 411 -6.15 -18.54 -19.00
C GLN A 411 -6.60 -19.40 -20.19
N GLU A 412 -6.70 -20.71 -19.98
CA GLU A 412 -7.24 -21.68 -20.94
C GLU A 412 -8.42 -22.42 -20.30
N GLY A 413 -9.64 -22.06 -20.70
CA GLY A 413 -10.87 -22.55 -20.06
C GLY A 413 -10.89 -22.20 -18.56
N THR A 414 -10.93 -23.23 -17.72
CA THR A 414 -10.93 -23.14 -16.25
C THR A 414 -9.53 -23.24 -15.62
N SER A 415 -8.48 -23.26 -16.44
CA SER A 415 -7.09 -23.41 -16.00
C SER A 415 -6.28 -22.14 -16.23
N TRP A 416 -5.28 -21.91 -15.38
CA TRP A 416 -4.26 -20.87 -15.57
C TRP A 416 -2.91 -21.50 -15.80
N ILE A 417 -2.21 -21.08 -16.85
CA ILE A 417 -0.96 -21.66 -17.29
C ILE A 417 0.15 -20.63 -17.16
N LEU A 418 1.23 -21.07 -16.54
CA LEU A 418 2.45 -20.31 -16.30
C LEU A 418 3.62 -21.11 -16.87
N THR A 419 4.48 -20.48 -17.66
CA THR A 419 5.56 -21.18 -18.37
C THR A 419 6.87 -20.41 -18.32
N GLN A 420 7.98 -21.14 -18.21
CA GLN A 420 9.34 -20.61 -18.28
C GLN A 420 10.20 -21.57 -19.11
N SER A 421 11.07 -21.03 -19.96
CA SER A 421 12.09 -21.80 -20.68
C SER A 421 13.46 -21.19 -20.41
N LEU A 422 14.46 -22.03 -20.15
CA LEU A 422 15.82 -21.62 -19.81
C LEU A 422 16.82 -22.45 -20.61
N ASP A 423 17.88 -21.78 -21.10
CA ASP A 423 18.99 -22.43 -21.80
C ASP A 423 20.28 -22.36 -21.00
N GLY A 424 20.98 -23.47 -20.85
CA GLY A 424 22.30 -23.59 -20.21
C GLY A 424 23.37 -23.93 -21.24
N PRO A 425 23.94 -22.95 -21.95
CA PRO A 425 24.99 -23.19 -22.93
C PRO A 425 26.36 -23.35 -22.26
N TYR A 426 27.22 -24.16 -22.89
CA TYR A 426 28.67 -24.10 -22.72
C TYR A 426 29.27 -23.22 -23.82
N TYR A 427 30.51 -22.79 -23.62
CA TYR A 427 31.19 -21.85 -24.53
C TYR A 427 32.52 -22.44 -24.97
N GLN A 428 32.72 -22.48 -26.28
CA GLN A 428 33.95 -22.96 -26.91
C GLN A 428 35.14 -22.00 -26.67
N PRO A 429 36.38 -22.43 -27.00
CA PRO A 429 37.55 -21.55 -26.98
C PRO A 429 37.33 -20.24 -27.74
N TYR A 430 38.04 -19.20 -27.32
CA TYR A 430 37.97 -17.87 -27.92
C TYR A 430 38.59 -17.89 -29.33
N PRO A 431 38.09 -17.10 -30.30
CA PRO A 431 38.66 -17.09 -31.65
C PRO A 431 40.16 -16.76 -31.64
N THR A 432 41.00 -17.63 -32.22
CA THR A 432 42.47 -17.58 -32.12
C THR A 432 43.07 -16.22 -32.47
N LYS A 433 42.54 -15.55 -33.51
CA LYS A 433 43.02 -14.23 -33.97
C LYS A 433 42.67 -13.06 -33.04
N ALA A 434 41.74 -13.28 -32.11
CA ALA A 434 41.25 -12.25 -31.19
C ALA A 434 41.72 -12.49 -29.75
N ILE A 435 42.54 -13.52 -29.50
CA ILE A 435 43.08 -13.80 -28.17
C ILE A 435 44.13 -12.72 -27.82
N PRO A 436 43.95 -11.97 -26.72
CA PRO A 436 44.96 -11.03 -26.24
C PRO A 436 46.29 -11.73 -25.92
N ALA A 437 47.42 -11.12 -26.32
CA ALA A 437 48.74 -11.69 -26.10
C ALA A 437 49.12 -11.81 -24.61
N ASP A 438 48.52 -10.97 -23.76
CA ASP A 438 48.70 -11.00 -22.31
C ASP A 438 47.82 -12.03 -21.60
N GLY A 439 46.92 -12.70 -22.33
CA GLY A 439 46.02 -13.72 -21.78
C GLY A 439 44.94 -13.18 -20.84
N ASP A 440 44.71 -11.85 -20.81
CA ASP A 440 43.72 -11.24 -19.93
C ASP A 440 42.30 -11.71 -20.27
N TRP A 441 41.65 -12.39 -19.31
CA TRP A 441 40.31 -12.96 -19.48
C TRP A 441 39.23 -11.89 -19.66
N GLU A 442 39.37 -10.75 -19.00
CA GLU A 442 38.37 -9.67 -19.07
C GLU A 442 38.30 -9.05 -20.48
N LYS A 443 39.38 -9.18 -21.27
CA LYS A 443 39.45 -8.78 -22.68
C LYS A 443 38.85 -9.81 -23.65
N MET A 444 38.32 -10.93 -23.14
CA MET A 444 37.70 -11.99 -23.93
C MET A 444 36.19 -12.13 -23.63
N PRO A 445 35.36 -11.15 -24.03
CA PRO A 445 33.93 -11.14 -23.73
C PRO A 445 33.25 -12.42 -24.20
N ARG A 446 32.44 -13.00 -23.31
CA ARG A 446 31.74 -14.28 -23.52
C ARG A 446 30.92 -14.32 -24.81
N ALA A 447 30.36 -13.19 -25.24
CA ALA A 447 29.56 -13.07 -26.47
C ALA A 447 30.31 -13.50 -27.74
N ASN A 448 31.64 -13.46 -27.74
CA ASN A 448 32.46 -13.85 -28.89
C ASN A 448 32.79 -15.36 -28.92
N ARG A 449 32.39 -16.11 -27.89
CA ARG A 449 32.56 -17.56 -27.84
C ARG A 449 31.34 -18.24 -28.44
N LYS A 450 31.57 -19.19 -29.35
CA LYS A 450 30.51 -20.04 -29.89
C LYS A 450 29.91 -20.89 -28.77
N GLN A 451 28.58 -20.93 -28.70
CA GLN A 451 27.89 -21.81 -27.76
C GLN A 451 27.90 -23.27 -28.21
N SER A 452 27.91 -24.19 -27.24
CA SER A 452 27.90 -25.64 -27.45
C SER A 452 27.20 -26.36 -26.28
N GLU A 453 26.89 -27.65 -26.47
CA GLU A 453 26.23 -28.53 -25.48
C GLU A 453 25.04 -27.89 -24.73
N VAL A 454 24.24 -27.11 -25.46
CA VAL A 454 23.16 -26.32 -24.87
C VAL A 454 22.15 -27.23 -24.18
N GLN A 455 22.03 -27.03 -22.87
CA GLN A 455 21.05 -27.69 -22.02
C GLN A 455 19.77 -26.88 -22.00
N HIS A 456 18.62 -27.54 -21.85
CA HIS A 456 17.32 -26.87 -21.85
C HIS A 456 16.53 -27.24 -20.60
N LEU A 457 15.80 -26.29 -20.04
CA LEU A 457 14.83 -26.55 -18.98
C LEU A 457 13.54 -25.82 -19.31
N LYS A 458 12.45 -26.58 -19.47
CA LYS A 458 11.11 -26.03 -19.65
C LYS A 458 10.25 -26.38 -18.44
N THR A 459 9.76 -25.36 -17.77
CA THR A 459 8.82 -25.48 -16.64
C THR A 459 7.45 -25.01 -17.08
N ARG A 460 6.43 -25.83 -16.85
CA ARG A 460 5.02 -25.50 -17.06
C ARG A 460 4.24 -25.81 -15.79
N ILE A 461 3.51 -24.81 -15.29
CA ILE A 461 2.63 -24.94 -14.15
C ILE A 461 1.20 -24.68 -14.64
N ILE A 462 0.29 -25.60 -14.32
CA ILE A 462 -1.14 -25.46 -14.60
C ILE A 462 -1.87 -25.41 -13.26
N LEU A 463 -2.60 -24.33 -13.03
CA LEU A 463 -3.39 -24.12 -11.84
C LEU A 463 -4.87 -24.29 -12.16
N ARG A 464 -5.61 -24.96 -11.28
CA ARG A 464 -7.06 -25.18 -11.41
C ARG A 464 -7.74 -25.06 -10.06
N GLU A 465 -8.94 -24.49 -10.05
CA GLU A 465 -9.83 -24.63 -8.91
C GLU A 465 -10.32 -26.08 -8.78
N THR A 466 -10.48 -26.52 -7.53
CA THR A 466 -11.16 -27.76 -7.18
C THR A 466 -12.32 -27.42 -6.23
N PRO A 467 -13.30 -28.32 -6.01
CA PRO A 467 -14.34 -28.08 -5.01
C PRO A 467 -13.77 -27.78 -3.60
N GLY A 468 -12.61 -28.38 -3.30
CA GLY A 468 -11.89 -28.30 -2.03
C GLY A 468 -10.87 -27.16 -1.89
N GLY A 469 -10.42 -26.55 -3.00
CA GLY A 469 -9.35 -25.54 -2.97
C GLY A 469 -8.67 -25.42 -4.32
N MET A 470 -7.35 -25.60 -4.39
CA MET A 470 -6.55 -25.42 -5.61
C MET A 470 -5.75 -26.67 -5.95
N GLU A 471 -5.53 -26.89 -7.25
CA GLU A 471 -4.60 -27.88 -7.77
C GLU A 471 -3.49 -27.15 -8.56
N ALA A 472 -2.25 -27.57 -8.37
CA ALA A 472 -1.08 -27.13 -9.12
C ALA A 472 -0.41 -28.36 -9.78
N GLN A 473 -0.51 -28.46 -11.10
CA GLN A 473 0.18 -29.45 -11.90
C GLN A 473 1.49 -28.85 -12.43
N ILE A 474 2.62 -29.46 -12.07
CA ILE A 474 3.96 -29.03 -12.43
C ILE A 474 4.57 -30.03 -13.40
N GLN A 475 5.12 -29.52 -14.50
CA GLN A 475 5.84 -30.27 -15.51
C GLN A 475 7.18 -29.57 -15.79
N MET A 476 8.30 -30.23 -15.44
CA MET A 476 9.65 -29.76 -15.76
C MET A 476 10.34 -30.78 -16.68
N THR A 477 10.74 -30.34 -17.86
CA THR A 477 11.28 -31.19 -18.95
C THR A 477 12.53 -30.57 -19.58
N GLY A 478 13.24 -31.33 -20.41
CA GLY A 478 14.52 -30.92 -21.00
C GLY A 478 15.67 -31.78 -20.47
N THR A 479 16.72 -31.16 -19.93
CA THR A 479 17.87 -31.85 -19.33
C THR A 479 17.42 -32.73 -18.16
N THR A 480 17.80 -33.99 -18.19
CA THR A 480 17.45 -35.02 -17.19
C THR A 480 18.36 -34.97 -15.96
N GLY A 481 17.87 -35.40 -14.81
CA GLY A 481 18.64 -35.54 -13.58
C GLY A 481 18.95 -34.24 -12.84
N VAL A 482 18.31 -33.12 -13.23
CA VAL A 482 18.49 -31.83 -12.55
C VAL A 482 17.69 -31.84 -11.24
N PRO A 483 18.30 -31.59 -10.07
CA PRO A 483 17.58 -31.50 -8.80
C PRO A 483 16.50 -30.41 -8.83
N VAL A 484 15.33 -30.71 -8.25
CA VAL A 484 14.15 -29.84 -8.17
C VAL A 484 13.68 -29.77 -6.72
N SER A 485 13.34 -28.58 -6.25
CA SER A 485 12.73 -28.34 -4.95
C SER A 485 11.56 -27.37 -5.08
N MET A 486 10.38 -27.82 -4.66
CA MET A 486 9.17 -27.00 -4.53
C MET A 486 8.97 -26.65 -3.06
N GLU A 487 8.63 -25.39 -2.80
CA GLU A 487 8.50 -24.81 -1.46
C GLU A 487 7.05 -24.43 -1.21
N LEU A 488 6.47 -24.96 -0.13
CA LEU A 488 5.21 -24.55 0.44
C LEU A 488 5.52 -23.71 1.68
N ILE A 489 5.47 -22.39 1.52
CA ILE A 489 5.90 -21.42 2.54
C ILE A 489 4.68 -21.00 3.34
N PHE A 490 4.63 -21.36 4.62
CA PHE A 490 3.53 -21.05 5.52
C PHE A 490 3.89 -19.88 6.44
N ARG A 491 2.90 -19.06 6.79
CA ARG A 491 3.10 -18.00 7.78
C ARG A 491 3.28 -18.63 9.17
N PRO A 492 4.21 -18.16 10.02
CA PRO A 492 4.38 -18.68 11.39
C PRO A 492 3.11 -18.63 12.25
N GLY A 493 3.04 -19.49 13.28
CA GLY A 493 1.97 -19.49 14.29
C GLY A 493 1.06 -20.72 14.31
N GLY A 494 1.23 -21.63 13.34
CA GLY A 494 0.51 -22.90 13.26
C GLY A 494 1.36 -24.14 13.50
N THR A 495 0.68 -25.27 13.46
CA THR A 495 1.26 -26.61 13.70
C THR A 495 1.15 -27.46 12.46
N PHE A 496 2.24 -28.16 12.12
CA PHE A 496 2.24 -29.16 11.06
C PHE A 496 1.89 -30.56 11.56
N ALA A 497 1.21 -31.35 10.73
CA ALA A 497 1.15 -32.80 10.84
C ALA A 497 1.48 -33.47 9.50
N GLY A 498 1.94 -34.72 9.53
CA GLY A 498 2.25 -35.50 8.31
C GLY A 498 3.53 -35.12 7.57
N VAL A 499 4.39 -34.28 8.16
CA VAL A 499 5.66 -33.84 7.59
C VAL A 499 6.85 -34.27 8.44
N THR A 500 8.02 -34.43 7.82
CA THR A 500 9.27 -34.79 8.52
C THR A 500 10.20 -33.59 8.62
N LYS A 501 10.66 -33.24 9.83
CA LYS A 501 11.59 -32.12 10.01
C LYS A 501 12.92 -32.37 9.28
N HIS A 502 13.47 -31.35 8.64
CA HIS A 502 14.79 -31.41 8.02
C HIS A 502 15.88 -31.51 9.11
N PRO A 503 16.91 -32.37 8.94
CA PRO A 503 17.89 -32.64 9.99
C PRO A 503 18.74 -31.43 10.41
N THR A 504 18.99 -30.49 9.49
CA THR A 504 19.92 -29.37 9.72
C THR A 504 19.34 -27.98 9.46
N ARG A 505 18.02 -27.88 9.21
CA ARG A 505 17.37 -26.61 8.85
C ARG A 505 16.10 -26.46 9.69
N ALA A 506 16.12 -25.52 10.63
CA ALA A 506 15.12 -25.41 11.70
C ALA A 506 13.67 -25.28 11.18
N ASN A 507 13.49 -24.46 10.13
CA ASN A 507 12.18 -24.13 9.56
C ASN A 507 11.81 -24.98 8.33
N ALA A 508 12.57 -26.01 8.00
CA ALA A 508 12.33 -26.83 6.81
C ALA A 508 11.76 -28.20 7.17
N TYR A 509 10.79 -28.64 6.39
CA TYR A 509 10.11 -29.93 6.53
C TYR A 509 10.02 -30.62 5.17
N LEU A 510 10.04 -31.95 5.12
CA LEU A 510 9.90 -32.76 3.92
C LEU A 510 8.52 -33.41 3.90
N LEU A 511 7.87 -33.43 2.74
CA LEU A 511 6.57 -34.05 2.52
C LEU A 511 6.70 -35.31 1.68
N SER A 512 6.39 -36.47 2.26
CA SER A 512 6.45 -37.76 1.57
C SER A 512 5.08 -38.27 1.10
N ASP A 513 3.99 -37.91 1.78
CA ASP A 513 2.63 -38.36 1.43
C ASP A 513 1.58 -37.23 1.56
N SER A 514 1.12 -36.92 2.76
CA SER A 514 0.16 -35.83 2.97
C SER A 514 0.49 -35.09 4.25
N GLY A 515 0.19 -33.79 4.29
CA GLY A 515 0.40 -32.98 5.47
C GLY A 515 -0.69 -31.94 5.66
N THR A 516 -0.75 -31.41 6.88
CA THR A 516 -1.66 -30.34 7.27
C THR A 516 -0.92 -29.22 7.97
N TYR A 517 -1.47 -28.01 7.87
CA TYR A 517 -1.06 -26.85 8.64
C TYR A 517 -2.28 -26.20 9.28
N THR A 518 -2.29 -26.09 10.62
CA THR A 518 -3.44 -25.62 11.39
C THR A 518 -3.11 -24.37 12.19
N VAL A 519 -3.95 -23.34 12.08
CA VAL A 519 -3.87 -22.10 12.87
C VAL A 519 -5.28 -21.75 13.36
N LYS A 520 -5.46 -21.57 14.68
CA LYS A 520 -6.75 -21.17 15.30
C LYS A 520 -7.99 -21.96 14.81
N GLY A 521 -7.81 -23.25 14.51
CA GLY A 521 -8.89 -24.14 14.05
C GLY A 521 -9.04 -24.23 12.52
N ASP A 522 -8.51 -23.26 11.76
CA ASP A 522 -8.44 -23.37 10.30
C ASP A 522 -7.28 -24.28 9.88
N THR A 523 -7.50 -25.15 8.90
CA THR A 523 -6.52 -26.16 8.48
C THR A 523 -6.39 -26.24 6.96
N ILE A 524 -5.18 -25.99 6.44
CA ILE A 524 -4.80 -26.28 5.05
C ILE A 524 -4.27 -27.72 4.99
N THR A 525 -4.79 -28.51 4.06
CA THR A 525 -4.26 -29.84 3.71
C THR A 525 -3.52 -29.78 2.38
N PHE A 526 -2.38 -30.47 2.26
CA PHE A 526 -1.54 -30.49 1.07
C PHE A 526 -1.04 -31.91 0.75
N ARG A 527 -1.25 -32.36 -0.50
CA ARG A 527 -0.94 -33.74 -0.95
C ARG A 527 -0.94 -33.88 -2.49
N PRO A 528 -0.38 -34.96 -3.05
CA PRO A 528 0.53 -35.90 -2.42
C PRO A 528 1.94 -35.31 -2.25
N GLY A 529 2.80 -36.00 -1.51
CA GLY A 529 4.19 -35.67 -1.28
C GLY A 529 5.14 -36.28 -2.30
N LYS A 530 6.38 -35.81 -2.27
CA LYS A 530 7.51 -36.39 -3.01
C LYS A 530 8.80 -35.88 -2.37
N ALA A 531 9.63 -36.77 -1.84
CA ALA A 531 10.85 -36.40 -1.12
C ALA A 531 12.06 -37.25 -1.55
N LEU A 532 12.50 -37.13 -2.82
CA LEU A 532 13.59 -37.94 -3.36
C LEU A 532 14.99 -37.53 -2.88
N HIS A 533 15.13 -36.32 -2.30
CA HIS A 533 16.37 -35.84 -1.68
C HIS A 533 16.10 -34.82 -0.58
N LYS A 534 17.14 -34.42 0.16
CA LYS A 534 17.03 -33.43 1.26
C LYS A 534 17.52 -32.02 0.88
N ALA A 535 17.94 -31.80 -0.36
CA ALA A 535 18.42 -30.47 -0.80
C ALA A 535 17.28 -29.43 -0.86
N VAL A 536 17.09 -28.67 0.23
CA VAL A 536 16.06 -27.61 0.36
C VAL A 536 16.54 -26.23 -0.09
N GLN A 537 17.84 -26.06 -0.35
CA GLN A 537 18.42 -24.85 -0.95
C GLN A 537 19.23 -25.28 -2.18
N LEU A 538 18.74 -24.98 -3.37
CA LEU A 538 19.40 -25.32 -4.64
C LEU A 538 20.23 -24.15 -5.17
N ARG A 539 21.24 -24.44 -5.98
CA ARG A 539 22.03 -23.40 -6.66
C ARG A 539 21.16 -22.71 -7.71
N GLY A 540 21.03 -21.39 -7.61
CA GLY A 540 20.17 -20.59 -8.49
C GLY A 540 18.72 -20.47 -8.03
N ALA A 541 18.36 -21.06 -6.88
CA ALA A 541 17.15 -20.71 -6.16
C ALA A 541 17.35 -19.42 -5.37
N LEU A 542 16.26 -18.70 -5.10
CA LEU A 542 16.29 -17.58 -4.17
C LEU A 542 16.62 -18.06 -2.74
N PRO A 543 17.06 -17.16 -1.85
CA PRO A 543 17.18 -17.49 -0.44
C PRO A 543 15.87 -18.06 0.13
N ALA A 544 16.01 -19.05 1.02
CA ALA A 544 14.90 -19.51 1.84
C ALA A 544 14.28 -18.32 2.60
N MET A 545 12.96 -18.25 2.63
CA MET A 545 12.27 -17.28 3.49
C MET A 545 12.44 -17.70 4.95
N ASP A 546 12.50 -16.73 5.86
CA ASP A 546 12.47 -17.00 7.30
C ASP A 546 11.04 -17.34 7.74
N ALA A 547 10.56 -18.52 7.32
CA ALA A 547 9.21 -18.99 7.52
C ALA A 547 9.16 -20.53 7.53
N PRO A 548 8.23 -21.15 8.29
CA PRO A 548 8.01 -22.59 8.26
C PRO A 548 7.66 -23.05 6.84
N THR A 549 8.50 -23.91 6.26
CA THR A 549 8.41 -24.29 4.84
C THR A 549 8.44 -25.80 4.67
N VAL A 550 7.45 -26.32 3.96
CA VAL A 550 7.38 -27.73 3.57
C VAL A 550 7.91 -27.88 2.15
N TYR A 551 8.77 -28.87 1.92
CA TYR A 551 9.43 -29.09 0.63
C TYR A 551 8.98 -30.40 -0.01
N LEU A 552 8.78 -30.33 -1.32
CA LEU A 552 8.77 -31.50 -2.20
C LEU A 552 10.03 -31.47 -3.05
N THR A 553 10.68 -32.61 -3.20
CA THR A 553 11.98 -32.73 -3.86
C THR A 553 12.03 -33.86 -4.87
N GLY A 554 12.74 -33.64 -5.98
CA GLY A 554 12.83 -34.58 -7.08
C GLY A 554 13.90 -34.24 -8.09
N PHE A 555 13.84 -34.88 -9.27
CA PHE A 555 14.75 -34.62 -10.38
C PHE A 555 13.95 -34.45 -11.66
N THR A 556 14.49 -33.72 -12.64
CA THR A 556 13.92 -33.66 -13.99
C THR A 556 14.09 -35.01 -14.73
N PRO A 557 13.15 -35.43 -15.58
CA PRO A 557 11.83 -34.84 -15.77
C PRO A 557 10.99 -34.95 -14.49
N PHE A 558 10.36 -33.84 -14.11
CA PHE A 558 9.57 -33.75 -12.88
C PHE A 558 8.13 -33.48 -13.23
N GLU A 559 7.28 -34.48 -13.03
CA GLU A 559 5.82 -34.35 -13.10
C GLU A 559 5.22 -34.59 -11.72
N HIS A 560 4.40 -33.65 -11.27
CA HIS A 560 3.76 -33.70 -9.96
C HIS A 560 2.50 -32.84 -9.92
N THR A 561 1.45 -33.30 -9.23
CA THR A 561 0.19 -32.56 -9.08
C THR A 561 -0.12 -32.37 -7.61
N LEU A 562 0.13 -31.18 -7.08
CA LEU A 562 -0.15 -30.80 -5.69
C LEU A 562 -1.60 -30.32 -5.56
N LYS A 563 -2.32 -30.80 -4.55
CA LYS A 563 -3.66 -30.36 -4.17
C LYS A 563 -3.63 -29.66 -2.82
N LEU A 564 -4.30 -28.52 -2.72
CA LEU A 564 -4.49 -27.69 -1.53
C LEU A 564 -5.98 -27.62 -1.19
N SER A 565 -6.35 -27.81 0.09
CA SER A 565 -7.76 -27.75 0.53
C SER A 565 -7.98 -27.31 1.96
#